data_AF-A0A2W5HAK2-F1
#
_entry.id   AF-A0A2W5HAK2-F1
#
_cell.length_a   1.000
_cell.length_b   1.000
_cell.length_c   1.000
_cell.angle_alpha   90.00
_cell.angle_beta   90.00
_cell.angle_gamma   90.00
#
_symmetry.space_group_name_H-M   'P 1'
#
loop_
_entity.id
_entity.type
_entity.pdbx_description
1 polymer ?
#
loop_
_entity_poly.entity_id
_entity_poly.type
_entity_poly.pdbx_seq_one_letter_code
_entity_poly.pdbx_strand_id
1 'polypeptide(L)'
;PYSAIYDLAREKLGNPPKNKICALGDALHTDIRGACDYGIDGIWALTGIHWEELRYEHNPGMPDMTRVIQAIAQSPHKPAATITGFSW
;
A
#
# COMPACT_ATOMS: atom_id res chain seq x y z
N PRO A 1 2.23 -12.83 1.63
CA PRO A 1 1.19 -12.75 0.57
C PRO A 1 1.64 -13.62 -0.62
N TYR A 2 0.75 -14.37 -1.26
CA TYR A 2 1.13 -15.34 -2.29
C TYR A 2 1.14 -14.70 -3.68
N SER A 3 2.17 -14.98 -4.49
CA SER A 3 2.38 -14.38 -5.82
C SER A 3 1.26 -14.67 -6.82
N ALA A 4 0.53 -15.78 -6.65
CA ALA A 4 -0.47 -16.27 -7.60
C ALA A 4 -1.55 -15.22 -7.95
N ILE A 5 -1.94 -14.36 -7.01
CA ILE A 5 -2.95 -13.32 -7.27
C ILE A 5 -2.41 -12.21 -8.19
N TYR A 6 -1.13 -11.86 -8.03
CA TYR A 6 -0.48 -10.86 -8.86
C TYR A 6 -0.20 -11.39 -10.26
N ASP A 7 0.14 -12.68 -10.39
CA ASP A 7 0.28 -13.34 -11.68
C ASP A 7 -1.04 -13.33 -12.46
N LEU A 8 -2.15 -13.71 -11.79
CA LEU A 8 -3.48 -13.68 -12.40
C LEU A 8 -3.89 -12.26 -12.82
N ALA A 9 -3.65 -11.26 -11.97
CA ALA A 9 -3.94 -9.86 -12.28
C ALA A 9 -3.12 -9.37 -13.48
N ARG A 10 -1.81 -9.67 -13.49
CA ARG A 10 -0.91 -9.32 -14.59
C ARG A 10 -1.32 -9.98 -15.90
N GLU A 11 -1.72 -11.25 -15.87
CA GLU A 11 -2.25 -11.96 -17.05
C GLU A 11 -3.50 -11.27 -17.61
N LYS A 12 -4.47 -10.96 -16.74
CA LYS A 12 -5.71 -10.26 -17.12
C LYS A 12 -5.47 -8.87 -17.72
N LEU A 13 -4.39 -8.22 -17.33
CA LEU A 13 -3.98 -6.90 -17.85
C LEU A 13 -3.11 -6.98 -19.12
N GLY A 14 -2.93 -8.17 -19.70
CA GLY A 14 -2.14 -8.34 -20.92
C GLY A 14 -0.63 -8.43 -20.69
N ASN A 15 -0.22 -8.91 -19.50
CA ASN A 15 1.18 -9.13 -19.12
C ASN A 15 2.10 -7.89 -19.16
N PRO A 16 1.70 -6.72 -18.63
CA PRO A 16 2.55 -5.54 -18.63
C PRO A 16 3.90 -5.81 -17.93
N PRO A 17 4.97 -5.08 -18.31
CA PRO A 17 6.23 -5.09 -17.58
C PRO A 17 6.04 -4.74 -16.11
N LYS A 18 6.75 -5.40 -15.19
CA LYS A 18 6.58 -5.17 -13.73
C LYS A 18 6.83 -3.71 -13.33
N ASN A 19 7.80 -3.04 -13.96
CA ASN A 19 8.08 -1.61 -13.77
C ASN A 19 7.03 -0.65 -14.35
N LYS A 20 5.91 -1.17 -14.87
CA LYS A 20 4.73 -0.42 -15.33
C LYS A 20 3.49 -0.73 -14.50
N ILE A 21 3.65 -1.47 -13.40
CA ILE A 21 2.58 -1.90 -12.51
C ILE A 21 2.86 -1.30 -11.12
N CYS A 22 1.83 -0.73 -10.51
CA CYS A 22 1.81 -0.47 -9.08
C CYS A 22 0.60 -1.16 -8.45
N ALA A 23 0.75 -1.66 -7.23
CA ALA A 23 -0.34 -2.16 -6.42
C ALA A 23 -0.73 -1.09 -5.40
N LEU A 24 -2.02 -0.80 -5.31
CA LEU A 24 -2.58 0.13 -4.33
C LEU A 24 -3.36 -0.67 -3.27
N GLY A 25 -3.08 -0.42 -2.00
CA GLY A 25 -3.80 -1.04 -0.90
C GLY A 25 -3.55 -0.35 0.44
N ASP A 26 -4.35 -0.68 1.44
CA ASP A 26 -4.41 0.02 2.72
C ASP A 26 -3.61 -0.66 3.84
N ALA A 27 -3.11 -1.87 3.62
CA ALA A 27 -2.39 -2.64 4.61
C ALA A 27 -0.93 -2.92 4.23
N LEU A 28 -0.01 -2.54 5.12
CA LEU A 28 1.44 -2.77 4.94
C LEU A 28 1.79 -4.26 4.86
N HIS A 29 1.13 -5.09 5.66
CA HIS A 29 1.48 -6.50 5.83
C HIS A 29 0.90 -7.43 4.75
N THR A 30 -0.10 -6.96 4.00
CA THR A 30 -0.71 -7.67 2.86
C THR A 30 -0.34 -7.02 1.54
N ASP A 31 -0.73 -5.78 1.32
CA ASP A 31 -0.68 -5.15 -0.01
C ASP A 31 0.74 -4.71 -0.35
N ILE A 32 1.37 -3.95 0.55
CA ILE A 32 2.73 -3.43 0.34
C ILE A 32 3.73 -4.57 0.37
N ARG A 33 3.61 -5.47 1.35
CA ARG A 33 4.42 -6.70 1.38
C ARG A 33 4.23 -7.51 0.10
N GLY A 34 3.00 -7.72 -0.35
CA GLY A 34 2.73 -8.51 -1.55
C GLY A 34 3.31 -7.87 -2.81
N ALA A 35 3.21 -6.55 -2.94
CA ALA A 35 3.78 -5.78 -4.03
C ALA A 35 5.31 -5.90 -4.06
N CYS A 36 5.96 -5.69 -2.92
CA CYS A 36 7.41 -5.83 -2.79
C CYS A 36 7.88 -7.26 -3.07
N ASP A 37 7.23 -8.28 -2.48
CA ASP A 37 7.52 -9.69 -2.70
C ASP A 37 7.35 -10.08 -4.19
N TYR A 38 6.39 -9.44 -4.89
CA TYR A 38 6.15 -9.64 -6.31
C TYR A 38 7.12 -8.85 -7.22
N GLY A 39 7.83 -7.86 -6.67
CA GLY A 39 8.77 -7.00 -7.42
C GLY A 39 8.08 -5.91 -8.24
N ILE A 40 7.00 -5.31 -7.72
CA ILE A 40 6.32 -4.14 -8.28
C ILE A 40 6.22 -3.03 -7.22
N ASP A 41 5.93 -1.80 -7.64
CA ASP A 41 5.76 -0.69 -6.71
C ASP A 41 4.47 -0.88 -5.88
N GLY A 42 4.57 -0.66 -4.57
CA GLY A 42 3.42 -0.64 -3.66
C GLY A 42 3.08 0.79 -3.24
N ILE A 43 1.84 1.22 -3.43
CA ILE A 43 1.31 2.51 -2.96
C ILE A 43 0.43 2.24 -1.74
N TRP A 44 0.75 2.90 -0.63
CA TRP A 44 -0.01 2.74 0.61
C TRP A 44 -1.13 3.78 0.71
N ALA A 45 -2.37 3.32 0.63
CA ALA A 45 -3.55 4.11 0.94
C ALA A 45 -3.68 4.23 2.47
N LEU A 46 -3.50 5.45 3.00
CA LEU A 46 -3.56 5.71 4.44
C LEU A 46 -4.99 5.58 4.99
N THR A 47 -5.99 5.81 4.14
CA THR A 47 -7.40 5.53 4.45
C THR A 47 -7.72 4.07 4.18
N GLY A 48 -8.47 3.46 5.08
CA GLY A 48 -8.84 2.04 5.00
C GLY A 48 -8.98 1.44 6.39
N ILE A 49 -8.75 0.15 6.52
CA ILE A 49 -8.91 -0.60 7.78
C ILE A 49 -8.00 -0.10 8.91
N HIS A 50 -6.84 0.47 8.55
CA HIS A 50 -5.87 1.02 9.51
C HIS A 50 -6.06 2.52 9.80
N TRP A 51 -7.10 3.17 9.25
CA TRP A 51 -7.28 4.63 9.39
C TRP A 51 -7.34 5.11 10.84
N GLU A 52 -8.00 4.34 11.71
CA GLU A 52 -8.13 4.64 13.14
C GLU A 52 -6.78 4.72 13.85
N GLU A 53 -5.81 3.90 13.43
CA GLU A 53 -4.46 3.88 13.99
C GLU A 53 -3.63 5.07 13.47
N LEU A 54 -3.91 5.53 12.25
CA LEU A 54 -3.08 6.48 11.51
C LEU A 54 -3.56 7.93 11.58
N ARG A 55 -4.76 8.21 12.07
CA ARG A 55 -5.32 9.58 12.15
C ARG A 55 -5.02 10.26 13.48
N TYR A 56 -5.12 11.59 13.51
CA TYR A 56 -5.13 12.33 14.78
C TYR A 56 -6.42 12.06 15.57
N GLU A 57 -6.29 11.78 16.87
CA GLU A 57 -7.43 11.59 17.77
C GLU A 57 -8.34 12.83 17.86
N HIS A 58 -7.74 14.03 17.86
CA HIS A 58 -8.48 15.30 17.94
C HIS A 58 -8.73 15.96 16.58
N ASN A 59 -8.33 15.33 15.47
CA ASN A 59 -8.61 15.79 14.11
C ASN A 59 -8.68 14.59 13.13
N PRO A 60 -9.79 13.83 13.15
CA PRO A 60 -9.90 12.55 12.47
C PRO A 60 -9.96 12.64 10.94
N GLY A 61 -9.90 13.85 10.35
CA GLY A 61 -9.84 14.07 8.91
C GLY A 61 -8.42 14.11 8.34
N MET A 62 -7.39 14.04 9.19
CA MET A 62 -5.99 14.15 8.78
C MET A 62 -5.15 12.99 9.32
N PRO A 63 -4.24 12.43 8.51
CA PRO A 63 -3.26 11.46 9.00
C PRO A 63 -2.28 12.13 9.96
N ASP A 64 -1.95 11.43 11.03
CA ASP A 64 -0.77 11.70 11.86
C ASP A 64 0.47 11.16 11.12
N MET A 65 1.18 12.06 10.45
CA MET A 65 2.37 11.69 9.67
C MET A 65 3.49 11.11 10.53
N THR A 66 3.51 11.38 11.85
CA THR A 66 4.48 10.75 12.75
C THR A 66 4.21 9.25 12.84
N ARG A 67 2.93 8.87 13.03
CA ARG A 67 2.51 7.46 13.06
C ARG A 67 2.73 6.77 11.72
N VAL A 68 2.44 7.46 10.61
CA VAL A 68 2.70 6.95 9.25
C VAL A 68 4.19 6.67 9.03
N ILE A 69 5.06 7.63 9.35
CA ILE A 69 6.52 7.46 9.20
C ILE A 69 7.02 6.34 10.11
N GLN A 70 6.53 6.25 11.34
CA GLN A 70 6.89 5.19 12.27
C GLN A 70 6.48 3.81 11.77
N ALA A 71 5.26 3.66 11.24
CA ALA A 71 4.77 2.42 10.66
C ALA A 71 5.62 2.00 9.44
N ILE A 72 5.96 2.95 8.56
CA ILE A 72 6.86 2.69 7.43
C ILE A 72 8.24 2.27 7.94
N ALA A 73 8.80 2.95 8.94
CA ALA A 73 10.12 2.65 9.49
C ALA A 73 10.19 1.22 10.06
N GLN A 74 9.15 0.80 10.78
CA GLN A 74 9.04 -0.53 11.40
C GLN A 74 8.73 -1.65 10.40
N SER A 75 8.13 -1.33 9.25
CA SER A 75 7.85 -2.32 8.21
C SER A 75 9.12 -2.75 7.46
N PRO A 76 9.37 -4.05 7.23
CA PRO A 76 10.47 -4.50 6.37
C PRO A 76 10.25 -4.17 4.89
N HIS A 77 8.99 -3.97 4.48
CA HIS A 77 8.61 -3.59 3.11
C HIS A 77 8.25 -2.11 3.07
N LYS A 78 8.84 -1.37 2.14
CA LYS A 78 8.64 0.08 2.03
C LYS A 78 7.68 0.37 0.87
N PRO A 79 6.60 1.14 1.09
CA PRO A 79 5.81 1.63 -0.02
C PRO A 79 6.64 2.62 -0.85
N ALA A 80 6.39 2.66 -2.16
CA ALA A 80 6.98 3.64 -3.07
C ALA A 80 6.37 5.03 -2.88
N ALA A 81 5.11 5.09 -2.47
CA ALA A 81 4.38 6.33 -2.17
C ALA A 81 3.23 6.07 -1.17
N THR A 82 2.73 7.13 -0.56
CA THR A 82 1.52 7.12 0.28
C THR A 82 0.47 8.07 -0.30
N ILE A 83 -0.81 7.70 -0.22
CA ILE A 83 -1.93 8.57 -0.57
C ILE A 83 -2.98 8.59 0.55
N THR A 84 -3.64 9.72 0.78
CA THR A 84 -4.66 9.89 1.82
C THR A 84 -6.06 9.43 1.41
N GLY A 85 -6.21 8.87 0.21
CA GLY A 85 -7.50 8.47 -0.33
C GLY A 85 -7.37 8.15 -1.81
N PHE A 86 -8.25 7.29 -2.30
CA PHE A 86 -8.37 6.96 -3.71
C PHE A 86 -9.76 7.37 -4.18
N SER A 87 -9.82 8.14 -5.27
CA SER A 87 -11.07 8.50 -5.95
C SER A 87 -10.91 8.17 -7.42
N TRP A 88 -11.89 7.50 -8.00
CA TRP A 88 -11.90 7.05 -9.40
C TRP A 88 -13.26 7.33 -10.03
#